data_AF-A0A1J6JYT3-F1
#
_entry.id   AF-A0A1J6JYT3-F1
#
_cell.length_a   1.000
_cell.length_b   1.000
_cell.length_c   1.000
_cell.angle_alpha   90.00
_cell.angle_beta   90.00
_cell.angle_gamma   90.00
#
_symmetry.space_group_name_H-M   'P 1'
#
loop_
_entity.id
_entity.type
_entity.pdbx_description
1 polymer ?
#
loop_
_entity_poly.entity_id
_entity_poly.type
_entity_poly.pdbx_seq_one_letter_code
_entity_poly.pdbx_strand_id
1 'polypeptide(L)'
;MPVYMAYYPEERISDHWPLKLSSANSPRRVKAAFKFCNVWASHPNFIDIVKEGWGQNVEGCTMFKVVRKLKLLKQKLEALNRSYFSNIIEEADADKMALAVAQAEFHRNPLNVELQLEEI
;
A
#
# COMPACT_ATOMS: atom_id res chain seq x y z
N MET A 1 -13.00 27.94 17.18
CA MET A 1 -12.92 26.48 17.43
C MET A 1 -12.52 25.81 16.12
N PRO A 2 -11.44 25.02 16.07
CA PRO A 2 -11.12 24.25 14.87
C PRO A 2 -12.22 23.21 14.62
N VAL A 3 -12.66 23.08 13.37
CA VAL A 3 -13.67 22.08 12.97
C VAL A 3 -12.97 20.75 12.72
N TYR A 4 -13.44 19.71 13.39
CA TYR A 4 -12.99 18.34 13.21
C TYR A 4 -14.15 17.48 12.70
N MET A 5 -13.82 16.56 11.82
CA MET A 5 -14.71 15.50 11.36
C MET A 5 -14.29 14.20 12.03
N ALA A 6 -15.27 13.50 12.60
CA ALA A 6 -15.11 12.16 13.14
C ALA A 6 -15.57 11.12 12.11
N TYR A 7 -14.73 10.14 11.82
CA TYR A 7 -15.03 9.00 10.97
C TYR A 7 -14.81 7.72 11.76
N TYR A 8 -15.79 6.82 11.71
CA TYR A 8 -15.75 5.50 12.33
C TYR A 8 -15.56 4.49 11.19
N PRO A 9 -14.32 4.00 10.93
CA PRO A 9 -14.08 2.97 9.93
C PRO A 9 -14.77 1.66 10.35
N GLU A 10 -15.02 0.80 9.38
CA GLU A 10 -15.37 -0.60 9.64
C GLU A 10 -14.25 -1.30 10.42
N GLU A 11 -14.66 -2.32 11.18
CA GLU A 11 -13.75 -3.33 11.70
C GLU A 11 -12.99 -3.93 10.51
N ARG A 12 -11.71 -4.21 10.71
CA ARG A 12 -10.85 -4.79 9.67
C ARG A 12 -10.14 -5.98 10.29
N ILE A 13 -8.81 -6.02 10.19
CA ILE A 13 -7.95 -6.98 10.89
C ILE A 13 -7.88 -6.75 12.41
N SER A 14 -8.72 -5.87 12.96
CA SER A 14 -8.82 -5.59 14.40
C SER A 14 -10.29 -5.58 14.77
N ASP A 15 -10.57 -6.23 15.89
CA ASP A 15 -11.82 -6.27 16.66
C ASP A 15 -12.14 -4.93 17.37
N HIS A 16 -11.29 -3.92 17.20
CA HIS A 16 -11.53 -2.58 17.73
C HIS A 16 -12.21 -1.71 16.69
N TRP A 17 -13.09 -0.82 17.15
CA TRP A 17 -13.71 0.23 16.35
C TRP A 17 -12.92 1.55 16.49
N PRO A 18 -11.92 1.82 15.62
CA PRO A 18 -11.12 3.03 15.76
C PRO A 18 -11.93 4.29 15.50
N LEU A 19 -11.70 5.34 16.27
CA LEU A 19 -12.21 6.68 15.96
C LEU A 19 -11.14 7.47 15.20
N LYS A 20 -11.43 7.86 13.96
CA LYS A 20 -10.53 8.69 13.16
C LYS A 20 -11.00 10.14 13.17
N LEU A 21 -10.21 11.01 13.81
CA LEU A 21 -10.44 12.46 13.81
C LEU A 21 -9.60 13.13 12.71
N SER A 22 -10.25 13.89 11.84
CA SER A 22 -9.58 14.69 10.80
C SER A 22 -9.94 16.16 10.95
N SER A 23 -8.94 17.05 10.90
CA SER A 23 -9.21 18.48 10.82
C SER A 23 -9.73 18.85 9.42
N ALA A 24 -10.75 19.71 9.35
CA ALA A 24 -11.24 20.23 8.07
C ALA A 24 -10.17 21.03 7.30
N ASN A 25 -9.16 21.55 8.02
CA ASN A 25 -8.07 22.35 7.46
C ASN A 25 -6.74 21.56 7.36
N SER A 26 -6.79 20.22 7.32
CA SER A 26 -5.55 19.45 7.24
C SER A 26 -4.78 19.80 5.95
N PRO A 27 -3.47 20.06 6.02
CA PRO A 27 -2.69 20.36 4.83
C PRO A 27 -2.83 19.23 3.80
N ARG A 28 -2.94 19.60 2.53
CA ARG A 28 -3.10 18.68 1.39
C ARG A 28 -2.10 17.53 1.51
N ARG A 29 -2.57 16.28 1.36
CA ARG A 29 -1.74 15.05 1.43
C ARG A 29 -0.40 15.28 0.72
N VAL A 30 0.68 15.32 1.49
CA VAL A 30 2.04 15.32 0.94
C VAL A 30 2.19 14.00 0.17
N LYS A 31 2.76 14.06 -1.04
CA LYS A 31 3.05 12.84 -1.80
C LYS A 31 3.91 11.94 -0.92
N ALA A 32 3.45 10.71 -0.71
CA ALA A 32 4.22 9.73 0.06
C ALA A 32 5.61 9.58 -0.56
N ALA A 33 6.63 9.53 0.30
CA ALA A 33 7.98 9.21 -0.13
C ALA A 33 7.99 7.83 -0.80
N PHE A 34 8.88 7.66 -1.78
CA PHE A 34 9.09 6.35 -2.38
C PHE A 34 9.57 5.36 -1.31
N LYS A 35 8.93 4.18 -1.27
CA LYS A 35 9.32 3.08 -0.42
C LYS A 35 9.74 1.92 -1.31
N PHE A 36 10.92 1.37 -1.03
CA PHE A 36 11.36 0.13 -1.64
C PHE A 36 10.66 -1.04 -0.96
N CYS A 37 10.07 -1.95 -1.74
CA CYS A 37 9.49 -3.18 -1.23
C CYS A 37 10.51 -4.31 -1.35
N ASN A 38 10.86 -4.96 -0.24
CA ASN A 38 11.88 -6.01 -0.21
C ASN A 38 11.56 -7.19 -1.14
N VAL A 39 10.28 -7.47 -1.37
CA VAL A 39 9.82 -8.51 -2.31
C VAL A 39 10.34 -8.27 -3.74
N TRP A 40 10.62 -7.03 -4.14
CA TRP A 40 11.17 -6.76 -5.47
C TRP A 40 12.56 -7.38 -5.65
N ALA A 41 13.34 -7.52 -4.57
CA ALA A 41 14.65 -8.13 -4.61
C ALA A 41 14.60 -9.64 -4.85
N SER A 42 13.47 -10.31 -4.60
CA SER A 42 13.30 -11.74 -4.90
C SER A 42 12.92 -12.01 -6.35
N HIS A 43 12.64 -10.98 -7.15
CA HIS A 43 12.35 -11.16 -8.57
C HIS A 43 13.64 -11.56 -9.33
N PRO A 44 13.63 -12.60 -10.19
CA PRO A 44 14.84 -13.08 -10.87
C PRO A 44 15.60 -11.99 -11.64
N ASN A 45 14.88 -11.08 -12.29
CA ASN A 45 15.48 -10.00 -13.09
C ASN A 45 15.84 -8.74 -12.27
N PHE A 46 15.72 -8.77 -10.94
CA PHE A 46 15.95 -7.58 -10.10
C PHE A 46 17.35 -6.98 -10.32
N ILE A 47 18.38 -7.82 -10.31
CA ILE A 47 19.76 -7.37 -10.48
C ILE A 47 19.98 -6.74 -11.86
N ASP A 48 19.36 -7.30 -12.91
CA ASP A 48 19.48 -6.76 -14.26
C ASP A 48 18.78 -5.40 -14.39
N ILE A 49 17.60 -5.24 -13.78
CA ILE A 49 16.90 -3.95 -13.70
C ILE A 49 17.78 -2.89 -13.00
N VAL A 50 18.44 -3.26 -11.91
CA VAL A 50 19.36 -2.37 -11.18
C VAL A 50 20.55 -2.00 -12.05
N LYS A 51 21.21 -2.98 -12.68
CA LYS A 51 22.35 -2.75 -13.59
C LYS A 51 21.96 -1.84 -14.75
N GLU A 52 20.83 -2.09 -15.38
CA GLU A 52 20.35 -1.32 -16.52
C GLU A 52 20.00 0.13 -16.12
N GLY A 53 19.41 0.34 -14.94
CA GLY A 53 19.15 1.67 -14.40
C GLY A 53 20.43 2.41 -13.99
N TRP A 54 21.40 1.70 -13.42
CA TRP A 54 22.66 2.29 -12.97
C TRP A 54 23.67 2.53 -14.10
N GLY A 55 23.60 1.72 -15.16
CA GLY A 55 24.45 1.81 -16.35
C GLY A 55 24.07 2.95 -17.30
N GLN A 56 22.93 3.61 -17.11
CA GLN A 56 22.51 4.74 -17.96
C GLN A 56 23.55 5.86 -17.94
N ASN A 57 23.89 6.36 -19.12
CA ASN A 57 24.71 7.56 -19.23
C ASN A 57 23.86 8.77 -18.84
N VAL A 58 24.32 9.52 -17.83
CA VAL A 58 23.67 10.74 -17.37
C VAL A 58 24.72 11.84 -17.31
N GLU A 59 24.42 12.96 -17.96
CA GLU A 59 25.26 14.15 -17.95
C GLU A 59 24.93 15.06 -16.77
N GLY A 60 25.90 15.91 -16.37
CA GLY A 60 25.78 16.83 -15.23
C GLY A 60 26.75 16.51 -14.09
N CYS A 61 26.58 17.19 -12.95
CA CYS A 61 27.44 16.98 -11.78
C CYS A 61 27.18 15.61 -11.12
N THR A 62 28.15 15.11 -10.35
CA THR A 62 28.10 13.78 -9.73
C THR A 62 26.80 13.54 -8.95
N MET A 63 26.37 14.51 -8.15
CA MET A 63 25.13 14.41 -7.37
C MET A 63 23.88 14.33 -8.26
N PHE A 64 23.84 15.11 -9.35
CA PHE A 64 22.74 15.06 -10.31
C PHE A 64 22.66 13.68 -10.99
N LYS A 65 23.81 13.10 -11.37
CA LYS A 65 23.87 11.76 -11.97
C LYS A 65 23.26 10.72 -11.05
N VAL A 66 23.63 10.72 -9.76
CA VAL A 66 23.09 9.77 -8.77
C VAL A 66 21.58 9.91 -8.62
N VAL A 67 21.08 11.14 -8.42
CA VAL A 67 19.65 11.39 -8.25
C VAL A 67 18.86 10.97 -9.50
N ARG A 68 19.38 11.25 -10.70
CA ARG A 68 18.72 10.87 -11.94
C ARG A 68 18.67 9.36 -12.12
N LYS A 69 19.77 8.64 -11.85
CA LYS A 69 19.82 7.17 -11.88
C LYS A 69 18.83 6.54 -10.91
N LEU A 70 18.73 7.05 -9.68
CA LEU A 70 17.74 6.60 -8.70
C LEU A 70 16.30 6.85 -9.17
N LYS A 71 16.03 8.00 -9.80
CA LYS A 71 14.70 8.29 -10.38
C LYS A 71 14.33 7.32 -11.52
N LEU A 72 15.28 6.99 -12.39
CA LEU A 72 15.08 6.02 -13.47
C LEU A 72 14.85 4.61 -12.92
N LEU A 73 15.66 4.19 -11.95
CA LEU A 73 15.50 2.89 -11.30
C LEU A 73 14.14 2.79 -10.59
N LYS A 74 13.71 3.84 -9.90
CA LYS A 74 12.39 3.92 -9.29
C LYS A 74 11.27 3.63 -10.29
N GLN A 75 11.30 4.24 -11.48
CA GLN A 75 10.26 4.01 -12.50
C GLN A 75 10.19 2.56 -12.96
N LYS A 76 11.35 1.91 -13.13
CA LYS A 76 11.43 0.50 -13.50
C LYS A 76 10.91 -0.43 -12.40
N LEU A 77 11.25 -0.15 -11.15
CA LEU A 77 10.75 -0.90 -10.00
C LEU A 77 9.23 -0.74 -9.83
N GLU A 78 8.70 0.46 -10.04
CA GLU A 78 7.25 0.69 -10.04
C GLU A 78 6.54 -0.07 -11.18
N ALA A 79 7.18 -0.17 -12.35
CA ALA A 79 6.66 -0.97 -13.45
C ALA A 79 6.68 -2.47 -13.13
N LEU A 80 7.78 -2.97 -12.57
CA LEU A 80 7.91 -4.35 -12.10
C LEU A 80 6.82 -4.69 -11.07
N ASN A 81 6.58 -3.78 -10.12
CA ASN A 81 5.53 -3.95 -9.12
C ASN A 81 4.16 -4.10 -9.76
N ARG A 82 3.85 -3.28 -10.77
CA ARG A 82 2.56 -3.34 -11.48
C ARG A 82 2.42 -4.57 -12.38
N SER A 83 3.49 -5.12 -12.92
CA SER A 83 3.41 -6.23 -13.87
C SER A 83 3.52 -7.61 -13.22
N TYR A 84 4.27 -7.73 -12.12
CA TYR A 84 4.60 -9.01 -11.50
C TYR A 84 3.97 -9.17 -10.11
N PHE A 85 3.83 -8.08 -9.37
CA PHE A 85 3.30 -8.09 -8.01
C PHE A 85 1.89 -7.49 -7.90
N SER A 86 1.20 -7.27 -9.03
CA SER A 86 -0.19 -6.78 -9.06
C SER A 86 -1.14 -7.75 -8.37
N ASN A 87 -0.98 -9.05 -8.62
CA ASN A 87 -1.86 -10.08 -8.08
C ASN A 87 -1.90 -10.06 -6.55
N ILE A 88 -0.78 -9.75 -5.89
CA ILE A 88 -0.74 -9.65 -4.41
C ILE A 88 -1.66 -8.53 -3.91
N ILE A 89 -1.72 -7.41 -4.63
CA ILE A 89 -2.58 -6.28 -4.26
C ILE A 89 -4.05 -6.64 -4.52
N GLU A 90 -4.33 -7.25 -5.67
CA GLU A 90 -5.68 -7.65 -6.06
C GLU A 90 -6.25 -8.73 -5.12
N GLU A 91 -5.44 -9.75 -4.79
CA GLU A 91 -5.80 -10.81 -3.85
C GLU A 91 -6.02 -10.24 -2.45
N ALA A 92 -5.10 -9.40 -1.95
CA ALA A 92 -5.27 -8.77 -0.65
C ALA A 92 -6.48 -7.81 -0.59
N ASP A 93 -6.90 -7.22 -1.71
CA ASP A 93 -8.11 -6.39 -1.76
C ASP A 93 -9.38 -7.25 -1.85
N ALA A 94 -9.33 -8.38 -2.57
CA ALA A 94 -10.41 -9.37 -2.57
C ALA A 94 -10.63 -9.97 -1.17
N ASP A 95 -9.56 -10.33 -0.47
CA ASP A 95 -9.63 -10.87 0.90
C ASP A 95 -10.23 -9.83 1.87
N LYS A 96 -9.84 -8.55 1.75
CA LYS A 96 -10.44 -7.48 2.55
C LYS A 96 -11.93 -7.30 2.26
N MET A 97 -12.35 -7.44 1.00
CA MET A 97 -13.76 -7.36 0.64
C MET A 97 -14.55 -8.55 1.19
N ALA A 98 -14.01 -9.76 1.11
CA ALA A 98 -14.62 -10.95 1.69
C ALA A 98 -14.76 -10.82 3.21
N LEU A 99 -13.70 -10.36 3.90
CA LEU A 99 -13.73 -10.10 5.34
C LEU A 99 -14.81 -9.06 5.71
N ALA A 100 -14.90 -7.96 4.97
CA ALA A 100 -15.91 -6.93 5.23
C ALA A 100 -17.35 -7.46 5.09
N VAL A 101 -17.59 -8.38 4.16
CA VAL A 101 -18.89 -9.05 4.01
C VAL A 101 -19.19 -9.94 5.21
N ALA A 102 -18.25 -10.80 5.61
CA ALA A 102 -18.40 -11.68 6.77
C ALA A 102 -18.67 -10.88 8.06
N GLN A 103 -17.90 -9.81 8.30
CA GLN A 103 -18.07 -8.93 9.45
C GLN A 103 -19.44 -8.22 9.45
N ALA A 104 -19.91 -7.77 8.28
CA ALA A 104 -21.23 -7.16 8.16
C ALA A 104 -22.37 -8.16 8.42
N GLU A 105 -22.22 -9.42 8.04
CA GLU A 105 -23.18 -10.49 8.36
C GLU A 105 -23.17 -10.86 9.84
N PHE A 106 -21.98 -10.97 10.44
CA PHE A 106 -21.82 -11.18 11.87
C PHE A 106 -22.48 -10.06 12.70
N HIS A 107 -22.26 -8.79 12.35
CA HIS A 107 -22.90 -7.65 13.03
C HIS A 107 -24.44 -7.68 12.96
N ARG A 108 -25.02 -8.31 11.93
CA ARG A 108 -26.49 -8.50 11.82
C ARG A 108 -27.01 -9.64 12.70
N ASN A 109 -26.18 -10.64 12.98
CA ASN A 109 -26.55 -11.80 13.81
C ASN A 109 -25.41 -12.20 14.77
N PRO A 110 -25.21 -11.43 15.86
CA PRO A 110 -24.04 -11.56 16.73
C PRO A 110 -24.00 -12.86 17.56
N LEU A 111 -25.07 -13.66 17.55
CA LEU A 111 -25.14 -14.96 18.26
C LEU A 111 -24.90 -16.15 17.33
N ASN A 112 -24.59 -15.92 16.06
CA ASN A 112 -24.28 -16.99 15.12
C ASN A 112 -22.83 -17.48 15.31
N VAL A 113 -22.69 -18.62 15.98
CA VAL A 113 -21.39 -19.26 16.28
C VAL A 113 -20.64 -19.70 15.02
N GLU A 114 -21.35 -19.99 13.94
CA GLU A 114 -20.75 -20.42 12.67
C GLU A 114 -20.01 -19.25 11.98
N LEU A 115 -20.64 -18.06 11.96
CA LEU A 115 -20.03 -16.83 11.43
C LEU A 115 -18.88 -16.31 12.30
N GLN A 116 -18.90 -16.57 13.61
CA GLN A 116 -17.78 -16.24 14.51
C GLN A 116 -16.51 -17.06 14.22
N LEU A 117 -16.67 -18.29 13.72
CA LEU A 117 -15.55 -19.15 13.38
C LEU A 117 -14.98 -18.82 11.99
N GLU A 118 -15.78 -18.26 11.09
CA GLU A 118 -15.33 -17.80 9.76
C GLU A 118 -14.57 -16.46 9.79
N GLU A 119 -14.72 -15.66 10.86
CA GLU A 119 -14.00 -14.39 11.02
C GLU A 119 -12.52 -14.57 11.45
N ILE A 120 -12.16 -15.73 12.02
CA ILE A 120 -10.81 -16.04 12.57
C ILE A 120 -9.86 -16.55 11.49
#